data_AF-A0A8I0FT89-F1
#
_entry.id   AF-A0A8I0FT89-F1
#
_cell.length_a   1.000
_cell.length_b   1.000
_cell.length_c   1.000
_cell.angle_alpha   90.00
_cell.angle_beta   90.00
_cell.angle_gamma   90.00
#
_symmetry.space_group_name_H-M   'P 1'
#
loop_
_entity.id
_entity.type
_entity.pdbx_description
1 polymer ?
#
loop_
_entity_poly.entity_id
_entity_poly.type
_entity_poly.pdbx_seq_one_letter_code
_entity_poly.pdbx_strand_id
1 'polypeptide(L)' 'MNKENASKLWKLIQEAGDYLQGQLPDHPNHPKGRNAYAHVAICIKSKFKCSYKDIDDKKFNDVINYIKFLKNNPN' A
#
# COMPACT_ATOMS: atom_id res chain seq x y z
N MET A 1 0.86 -15.32 -1.31
CA MET A 1 1.52 -14.71 -2.49
C MET A 1 2.86 -15.39 -2.64
N ASN A 2 3.25 -15.80 -3.83
CA ASN A 2 4.57 -16.39 -4.04
C ASN A 2 5.68 -15.34 -3.86
N LYS A 3 6.93 -15.78 -3.71
CA LYS A 3 8.06 -14.88 -3.44
C LYS A 3 8.29 -13.84 -4.53
N GLU A 4 8.09 -14.21 -5.80
CA GLU A 4 8.30 -13.33 -6.94
C GLU A 4 7.26 -12.20 -6.96
N ASN A 5 5.98 -12.57 -6.85
CA ASN A 5 4.86 -11.63 -6.83
C ASN A 5 4.89 -10.76 -5.57
N ALA A 6 5.23 -11.32 -4.41
CA ALA A 6 5.41 -10.54 -3.20
C ALA A 6 6.52 -9.49 -3.36
N SER A 7 7.61 -9.83 -4.06
CA SER A 7 8.70 -8.88 -4.35
C SER A 7 8.26 -7.78 -5.32
N LYS A 8 7.46 -8.12 -6.35
CA LYS A 8 6.86 -7.14 -7.27
C LYS A 8 5.89 -6.20 -6.55
N LEU A 9 5.00 -6.73 -5.70
CA LEU A 9 4.08 -5.93 -4.89
C LEU A 9 4.85 -5.03 -3.92
N TRP A 10 5.92 -5.53 -3.31
CA TRP A 10 6.73 -4.72 -2.41
C TRP A 10 7.32 -3.50 -3.12
N LYS A 11 7.88 -3.67 -4.33
CA LYS A 11 8.35 -2.54 -5.14
C LYS A 11 7.23 -1.54 -5.44
N LEU A 12 6.05 -2.02 -5.84
CA LEU A 12 4.91 -1.14 -6.10
C LEU A 12 4.41 -0.38 -4.85
N ILE A 13 4.46 -1.02 -3.68
CA ILE A 13 4.15 -0.38 -2.39
C ILE A 13 5.19 0.71 -2.08
N GLN A 14 6.47 0.45 -2.35
CA GLN A 14 7.53 1.46 -2.19
C GLN A 14 7.30 2.63 -3.14
N GLU A 15 7.10 2.39 -4.43
CA GLU A 15 6.84 3.44 -5.42
C GLU A 15 5.57 4.28 -5.09
N ALA A 16 4.52 3.63 -4.58
CA ALA A 16 3.34 4.33 -4.11
C ALA A 16 3.61 5.14 -2.84
N GLY A 17 4.41 4.61 -1.91
CA GLY A 17 4.83 5.31 -0.70
C GLY A 17 5.69 6.54 -1.01
N ASP A 18 6.68 6.40 -1.89
CA ASP A 18 7.52 7.49 -2.39
C ASP A 18 6.66 8.60 -3.01
N TYR A 19 5.69 8.20 -3.86
CA TYR A 19 4.78 9.16 -4.46
C TYR A 19 3.93 9.88 -3.42
N LEU A 20 3.30 9.13 -2.50
CA LEU A 20 2.38 9.68 -1.50
C LEU A 20 3.08 10.44 -0.36
N GLN A 21 4.42 10.47 -0.33
CA GLN A 21 5.18 11.19 0.66
C GLN A 21 4.81 12.69 0.65
N GLY A 22 4.32 13.19 1.79
CA GLY A 22 3.85 14.57 1.92
C GLY A 22 2.50 14.88 1.27
N GLN A 23 1.84 13.90 0.65
CA GLN A 23 0.51 14.07 0.03
C GLN A 23 -0.63 13.52 0.89
N LEU A 24 -0.32 12.81 1.98
CA LEU A 24 -1.33 12.30 2.90
C LEU A 24 -1.84 13.41 3.83
N PRO A 25 -3.13 13.38 4.21
CA PRO A 25 -3.69 14.40 5.09
C PRO A 25 -3.07 14.33 6.49
N ASP A 26 -2.96 15.50 7.10
CA ASP A 26 -2.47 15.65 8.46
C ASP A 26 -3.33 14.89 9.47
N HIS A 27 -2.72 14.52 10.58
CA HIS A 27 -3.41 13.87 11.68
C HIS A 27 -2.80 14.31 13.01
N PRO A 28 -3.59 14.64 14.05
CA PRO A 28 -3.06 15.13 15.32
C PRO A 28 -2.06 14.18 15.98
N ASN A 29 -2.25 12.86 15.84
CA ASN A 29 -1.33 11.84 16.33
C ASN A 29 -0.04 11.67 15.50
N HIS A 30 0.09 12.39 14.38
CA HIS A 30 1.25 12.34 13.48
C HIS A 30 1.80 13.76 13.23
N PRO A 31 2.41 14.40 14.24
CA PRO A 31 2.88 15.79 14.17
C PRO A 31 4.02 16.03 13.17
N LYS A 32 4.62 14.97 12.62
CA LYS A 32 5.68 15.02 11.58
C LYS A 32 5.20 14.45 10.24
N GLY A 33 3.88 14.35 10.03
CA GLY A 33 3.27 13.72 8.86
C GLY A 33 3.11 12.21 8.99
N ARG A 34 2.28 11.64 8.11
CA ARG A 34 2.02 10.18 8.05
C ARG A 34 3.12 9.44 7.28
N ASN A 35 3.45 8.24 7.72
CA ASN A 35 4.33 7.34 6.97
C ASN A 35 3.54 6.73 5.79
N ALA A 36 3.87 7.15 4.57
CA ALA A 36 3.18 6.75 3.35
C ALA A 36 3.29 5.24 3.05
N TYR A 37 4.46 4.63 3.27
CA TYR A 37 4.65 3.19 3.06
C TYR A 37 3.78 2.37 4.03
N ALA A 38 3.78 2.76 5.31
CA ALA A 38 2.96 2.11 6.32
C ALA A 38 1.47 2.27 5.99
N HIS A 39 1.05 3.45 5.55
CA HIS A 39 -0.32 3.72 5.14
C HIS A 39 -0.77 2.78 4.00
N VAL A 40 0.02 2.66 2.92
CA VAL A 40 -0.31 1.75 1.81
C VAL A 40 -0.41 0.30 2.28
N ALA A 41 0.54 -0.18 3.07
CA ALA A 41 0.54 -1.55 3.59
C ALA A 41 -0.68 -1.82 4.52
N ILE A 42 -1.06 -0.85 5.35
CA ILE A 42 -2.22 -0.94 6.24
C ILE A 42 -3.52 -0.96 5.42
N CYS A 43 -3.65 -0.12 4.40
CA CYS A 43 -4.81 -0.12 3.50
C CYS A 43 -4.97 -1.47 2.81
N ILE A 44 -3.89 -2.05 2.28
CA ILE A 44 -3.92 -3.41 1.67
C ILE A 44 -4.38 -4.43 2.72
N LYS A 45 -3.79 -4.41 3.92
CA LYS A 45 -4.18 -5.33 4.99
C LYS A 45 -5.64 -5.19 5.38
N SER A 46 -6.16 -3.97 5.46
CA SER A 46 -7.55 -3.69 5.81
C SER A 46 -8.53 -4.16 4.73
N LYS A 47 -8.18 -3.95 3.45
CA LYS A 47 -8.99 -4.34 2.29
C LYS A 47 -9.04 -5.85 2.07
N PHE A 48 -7.89 -6.52 2.15
CA PHE A 48 -7.77 -7.96 1.87
C PHE A 48 -7.81 -8.84 3.12
N LYS A 49 -7.89 -8.24 4.31
CA LYS A 49 -7.91 -8.89 5.63
C LYS A 49 -6.64 -9.67 5.99
N CYS A 50 -5.59 -9.59 5.18
CA CYS A 50 -4.29 -10.20 5.42
C CYS A 50 -3.17 -9.36 4.80
N SER A 51 -1.91 -9.64 5.16
CA SER A 51 -0.77 -8.94 4.57
C SER A 51 -0.66 -9.24 3.08
N TYR A 52 -0.08 -8.33 2.29
CA TYR A 52 0.14 -8.54 0.85
C TYR A 52 0.93 -9.83 0.53
N LYS A 53 1.75 -10.31 1.47
CA LYS A 53 2.50 -11.57 1.37
C LYS A 53 1.60 -12.81 1.48
N ASP A 54 0.48 -12.70 2.19
CA ASP A 54 -0.43 -13.81 2.50
C ASP A 54 -1.61 -13.88 1.52
N ILE A 55 -1.77 -12.89 0.64
CA ILE A 55 -2.82 -12.86 -0.38
C ILE A 55 -2.57 -13.93 -1.44
N ASP A 56 -3.60 -14.65 -1.88
CA ASP A 56 -3.50 -15.63 -2.97
C ASP A 56 -2.98 -14.99 -4.27
N ASP A 57 -2.08 -15.67 -5.00
CA ASP A 57 -1.50 -15.17 -6.25
C ASP A 57 -2.53 -14.84 -7.33
N LYS A 58 -3.72 -15.47 -7.30
CA LYS A 58 -4.83 -15.14 -8.22
C LYS A 58 -5.32 -13.70 -8.06
N LYS A 59 -5.12 -13.10 -6.87
CA LYS A 59 -5.49 -11.71 -6.56
C LYS A 59 -4.36 -10.72 -6.79
N PHE A 60 -3.24 -11.13 -7.38
CA PHE A 60 -2.10 -10.24 -7.63
C PHE A 60 -2.50 -8.96 -8.37
N ASN A 61 -3.28 -9.09 -9.45
CA ASN A 61 -3.76 -7.93 -10.20
C ASN A 61 -4.73 -7.05 -9.39
N ASP A 62 -5.57 -7.64 -8.53
CA ASP A 62 -6.46 -6.86 -7.65
C ASP A 62 -5.66 -6.00 -6.67
N VAL A 63 -4.57 -6.54 -6.12
CA VAL A 63 -3.69 -5.80 -5.22
C VAL A 63 -2.98 -4.67 -5.97
N ILE A 64 -2.49 -4.92 -7.19
CA ILE A 64 -1.89 -3.88 -8.05
C ILE A 64 -2.88 -2.74 -8.30
N ASN A 65 -4.11 -3.09 -8.71
CA ASN A 65 -5.15 -2.10 -9.00
C ASN A 65 -5.51 -1.29 -7.76
N TYR A 66 -5.55 -1.94 -6.59
CA TYR A 66 -5.79 -1.26 -5.34
C TYR A 66 -4.65 -0.31 -4.93
N ILE A 67 -3.39 -0.71 -5.12
CA ILE A 67 -2.23 0.18 -4.89
C ILE A 67 -2.30 1.42 -5.80
N LYS A 68 -2.64 1.23 -7.09
CA LYS A 68 -2.84 2.35 -8.03
C LYS A 68 -4.01 3.24 -7.61
N PHE A 69 -5.10 2.65 -7.11
CA PHE A 69 -6.23 3.41 -6.57
C PHE A 69 -5.82 4.28 -5.39
N LEU A 70 -5.05 3.74 -4.43
CA LEU A 70 -4.53 4.50 -3.28
C LEU A 70 -3.64 5.67 -3.73
N LYS A 71 -2.80 5.46 -4.74
CA LYS A 71 -1.94 6.50 -5.32
C LYS A 71 -2.75 7.69 -5.84
N ASN A 72 -3.88 7.43 -6.48
CA ASN A 72 -4.73 8.47 -7.07
C ASN A 72 -5.76 9.05 -6.08
N ASN A 73 -5.88 8.48 -4.88
CA ASN A 73 -6.85 8.88 -3.86
C ASN A 73 -6.17 8.95 -2.48
N PRO A 74 -5.26 9.91 -2.25
CA PRO A 74 -4.63 10.10 -0.94
C PRO A 74 -5.69 10.51 0.10
N ASN A 75 -5.92 9.66 1.12
CA ASN A 75 -6.90 9.86 2.19
C ASN A 75 -6.42 9.28 3.54
#